data_AF-A0A437NQ99-F1
#
_entry.id   AF-A0A437NQ99-F1
#
_cell.length_a   1.000
_cell.length_b   1.000
_cell.length_c   1.000
_cell.angle_alpha   90.00
_cell.angle_beta   90.00
_cell.angle_gamma   90.00
#
_symmetry.space_group_name_H-M   'P 1'
#
loop_
_entity.id
_entity.type
_entity.pdbx_description
1 polymer ?
#
loop_
_entity_poly.entity_id
_entity_poly.type
_entity_poly.pdbx_seq_one_letter_code
_entity_poly.pdbx_strand_id
1 'polypeptide(L)'
;MNKPLSAHDALIYVMVMASAVDSTMNDREMERIGQLIGFLPVFRDFDDDKLISVARDCASLLSGPEGLDVVLETVRDTLPAKLYDTAYALAVEVASADLSVKAEELRLLSLLRDRLGLDKLTCAAIERSAIARFRKG
;
A
#
# COMPACT_ATOMS: atom_id res chain seq x y z
N MET A 1 2.30 18.53 18.50
CA MET A 1 2.94 18.89 17.21
C MET A 1 2.72 17.72 16.27
N ASN A 2 1.96 17.90 15.19
CA ASN A 2 1.73 16.83 14.22
C ASN A 2 3.06 16.58 13.50
N LYS A 3 3.67 15.41 13.70
CA LYS A 3 4.91 15.04 13.02
C LYS A 3 4.59 14.92 11.52
N PRO A 4 5.39 15.52 10.62
CA PRO A 4 5.18 15.34 9.19
C PRO A 4 5.28 13.85 8.85
N LEU A 5 4.35 13.39 8.03
CA LEU A 5 4.29 12.01 7.56
C LEU A 5 5.60 11.69 6.80
N SER A 6 6.23 10.55 7.12
CA SER A 6 7.46 10.14 6.44
C SER A 6 7.15 9.32 5.18
N ALA A 7 8.16 9.13 4.32
CA ALA A 7 8.01 8.26 3.16
C ALA A 7 7.66 6.81 3.57
N HIS A 8 8.21 6.30 4.68
CA HIS A 8 7.85 4.98 5.20
C HIS A 8 6.38 4.93 5.60
N ASP A 9 5.89 5.94 6.30
CA ASP A 9 4.49 6.01 6.73
C ASP A 9 3.55 6.02 5.52
N ALA A 10 3.90 6.75 4.45
CA ALA A 10 3.12 6.78 3.22
C ALA A 10 3.12 5.41 2.50
N LEU A 11 4.24 4.69 2.47
CA LEU A 11 4.26 3.32 1.92
C LEU A 11 3.43 2.35 2.76
N ILE A 12 3.42 2.51 4.09
CA ILE A 12 2.57 1.73 4.99
C ILE A 12 1.10 2.06 4.76
N TYR A 13 0.76 3.34 4.57
CA TYR A 13 -0.60 3.76 4.24
C TYR A 13 -1.10 3.09 2.96
N VAL A 14 -0.24 2.94 1.96
CA VAL A 14 -0.58 2.22 0.71
C VAL A 14 -0.89 0.75 0.97
N MET A 15 -0.09 0.06 1.78
CA MET A 15 -0.37 -1.33 2.16
C MET A 15 -1.66 -1.46 2.96
N VAL A 16 -1.90 -0.56 3.92
CA VAL A 16 -3.12 -0.55 4.75
C VAL A 16 -4.36 -0.26 3.91
N MET A 17 -4.29 0.68 2.96
CA MET A 17 -5.37 0.92 1.99
C MET A 17 -5.70 -0.35 1.21
N ALA A 18 -4.68 -1.06 0.71
CA ALA A 18 -4.86 -2.29 -0.04
C ALA A 18 -5.49 -3.41 0.79
N SER A 19 -5.14 -3.53 2.08
CA SER A 19 -5.77 -4.49 2.98
C SER A 19 -7.18 -4.12 3.42
N ALA A 20 -7.49 -2.81 3.55
CA ALA A 20 -8.77 -2.35 4.09
C ALA A 20 -9.92 -2.31 3.06
N VAL A 21 -9.64 -2.59 1.78
CA VAL A 21 -10.64 -2.55 0.70
C VAL A 21 -11.81 -3.50 0.97
N ASP A 22 -11.51 -4.71 1.43
CA ASP A 22 -12.46 -5.81 1.59
C ASP A 22 -13.18 -5.81 2.95
N SER A 23 -13.07 -4.73 3.74
CA SER A 23 -13.50 -4.50 5.14
C SER A 23 -12.37 -4.56 6.18
N THR A 24 -12.66 -5.02 7.41
CA THR A 24 -11.77 -4.86 8.57
C THR A 24 -10.44 -5.58 8.36
N MET A 25 -9.34 -4.83 8.43
CA MET A 25 -7.99 -5.37 8.40
C MET A 25 -7.81 -6.45 9.48
N ASN A 26 -7.37 -7.64 9.07
CA ASN A 26 -7.22 -8.78 9.96
C ASN A 26 -5.75 -9.07 10.33
N ASP A 27 -5.53 -9.95 11.30
CA ASP A 27 -4.19 -10.26 11.81
C ASP A 27 -3.23 -10.80 10.72
N ARG A 28 -3.74 -11.53 9.72
CA ARG A 28 -2.92 -12.08 8.63
C ARG A 28 -2.42 -10.99 7.69
N GLU A 29 -3.26 -10.00 7.42
CA GLU A 29 -2.87 -8.84 6.61
C GLU A 29 -1.85 -7.99 7.35
N MET A 30 -2.05 -7.76 8.64
CA MET A 30 -1.07 -7.05 9.47
C MET A 30 0.28 -7.78 9.53
N GLU A 31 0.25 -9.10 9.71
CA GLU A 31 1.47 -9.92 9.70
C GLU A 31 2.20 -9.82 8.36
N ARG A 32 1.46 -9.88 7.23
CA ARG A 32 2.01 -9.71 5.88
C ARG A 32 2.68 -8.35 5.69
N ILE A 33 2.05 -7.27 6.17
CA ILE A 33 2.63 -5.93 6.14
C ILE A 33 3.94 -5.90 6.93
N GLY A 34 3.96 -6.48 8.13
CA GLY A 34 5.16 -6.59 8.95
C GLY A 34 6.29 -7.36 8.26
N GLN A 35 5.98 -8.46 7.58
CA GLN A 35 6.96 -9.25 6.81
C GLN A 35 7.57 -8.43 5.65
N LEU A 36 6.76 -7.65 4.93
CA LEU A 36 7.25 -6.79 3.85
C LEU A 36 8.19 -5.70 4.39
N ILE A 37 7.86 -5.09 5.53
CA ILE A 37 8.69 -4.08 6.18
C ILE A 37 10.03 -4.68 6.62
N GLY A 38 10.02 -5.86 7.26
CA GLY A 38 11.23 -6.52 7.73
C GLY A 38 12.17 -7.02 6.63
N PHE A 39 11.66 -7.23 5.41
CA PHE A 39 12.44 -7.76 4.29
C PHE A 39 12.92 -6.68 3.29
N LEU A 40 12.11 -5.65 3.03
CA LEU A 40 12.37 -4.74 1.92
C LEU A 40 13.37 -3.62 2.28
N PRO A 41 14.42 -3.40 1.45
CA PRO A 41 15.44 -2.38 1.73
C PRO A 41 14.93 -0.96 1.91
N VAL A 42 13.78 -0.62 1.32
CA VAL A 42 13.15 0.72 1.44
C VAL A 42 12.76 1.03 2.89
N PHE A 43 12.58 0.02 3.74
CA PHE A 43 12.20 0.17 5.15
C PHE A 43 13.37 -0.06 6.13
N ARG A 44 14.62 -0.14 5.67
CA ARG A 44 15.78 -0.48 6.53
C ARG A 44 15.91 0.41 7.78
N ASP A 45 15.53 1.68 7.67
CA ASP A 45 15.61 2.67 8.75
C ASP A 45 14.24 2.94 9.40
N PHE A 46 13.24 2.10 9.12
CA PHE A 46 11.94 2.14 9.78
C PHE A 46 12.03 1.51 11.17
N ASP A 47 11.22 2.03 12.09
CA ASP A 47 11.12 1.53 13.46
C ASP A 47 9.84 0.71 13.57
N ASP A 48 9.98 -0.62 13.60
CA ASP A 48 8.89 -1.58 13.55
C ASP A 48 7.88 -1.41 14.68
N ASP A 49 8.30 -0.90 15.83
CA ASP A 49 7.42 -0.59 16.97
C ASP A 49 6.35 0.48 16.60
N LYS A 50 6.59 1.26 15.54
CA LYS A 50 5.64 2.25 15.02
C LYS A 50 4.57 1.66 14.11
N LEU A 51 4.73 0.46 13.57
CA LEU A 51 3.84 -0.11 12.56
C LEU A 51 2.36 -0.02 12.98
N ILE A 52 2.04 -0.48 14.18
CA ILE A 52 0.66 -0.50 14.69
C ILE A 52 0.08 0.91 14.81
N SER A 53 0.90 1.89 15.22
CA SER A 53 0.46 3.29 15.32
C SER A 53 0.19 3.89 13.95
N VAL A 54 1.10 3.70 12.98
CA VAL A 54 0.97 4.22 11.61
C VAL A 54 -0.24 3.59 10.90
N ALA A 55 -0.43 2.28 11.06
CA ALA A 55 -1.58 1.60 10.48
C ALA A 55 -2.91 2.09 11.07
N ARG A 56 -2.96 2.35 12.38
CA ARG A 56 -4.15 2.92 13.04
C ARG A 56 -4.44 4.33 12.56
N ASP A 57 -3.42 5.16 12.39
CA ASP A 57 -3.57 6.52 11.88
C ASP A 57 -4.17 6.50 10.46
N CYS A 58 -3.66 5.62 9.59
CA CYS A 58 -4.23 5.40 8.26
C CYS A 58 -5.70 4.94 8.31
N ALA A 59 -6.00 3.93 9.14
CA ALA A 59 -7.36 3.41 9.28
C ALA A 59 -8.34 4.49 9.79
N SER A 60 -7.87 5.36 10.69
CA SER A 60 -8.65 6.50 11.17
C SER A 60 -8.93 7.51 10.06
N LEU A 61 -7.98 7.78 9.16
CA LEU A 61 -8.20 8.65 8.00
C LEU A 61 -9.18 8.03 7.00
N LEU A 62 -9.03 6.74 6.71
CA LEU A 62 -9.92 6.01 5.80
C LEU A 62 -11.38 5.98 6.28
N SER A 63 -11.59 5.94 7.60
CA SER A 63 -12.92 5.98 8.21
C SER A 63 -13.57 7.38 8.20
N GLY A 64 -12.80 8.42 7.85
CA GLY A 64 -13.29 9.79 7.76
C GLY A 64 -14.03 10.09 6.45
N PRO A 65 -14.67 11.27 6.34
CA PRO A 65 -15.26 11.74 5.10
C PRO A 65 -14.22 11.80 3.97
N GLU A 66 -14.55 11.25 2.80
CA GLU A 66 -13.64 11.19 1.64
C GLU A 66 -12.29 10.51 1.97
N GLY A 67 -12.26 9.62 2.98
CA GLY A 67 -11.03 9.10 3.57
C GLY A 67 -10.06 8.47 2.56
N LEU A 68 -10.58 7.74 1.57
CA LEU A 68 -9.75 7.17 0.51
C LEU A 68 -9.03 8.25 -0.31
N ASP A 69 -9.75 9.29 -0.74
CA ASP A 69 -9.16 10.38 -1.52
C ASP A 69 -8.16 11.18 -0.70
N VAL A 70 -8.46 11.42 0.59
CA VAL A 70 -7.55 12.07 1.53
C VAL A 70 -6.24 11.29 1.69
N VAL A 71 -6.32 9.96 1.86
CA VAL A 71 -5.11 9.13 2.00
C VAL A 71 -4.33 9.08 0.68
N LEU A 72 -5.00 8.96 -0.46
CA LEU A 72 -4.35 8.99 -1.78
C LEU A 72 -3.60 10.32 -2.04
N GLU A 73 -4.20 11.47 -1.71
CA GLU A 73 -3.52 12.77 -1.79
C GLU A 73 -2.34 12.84 -0.82
N THR A 74 -2.53 12.39 0.42
CA THR A 74 -1.47 12.37 1.45
C THR A 74 -0.26 11.56 1.00
N VAL A 75 -0.50 10.38 0.41
CA VAL A 75 0.56 9.53 -0.15
C VAL A 75 1.29 10.23 -1.29
N ARG A 76 0.55 10.81 -2.25
CA ARG A 76 1.14 11.51 -3.41
C ARG A 76 2.04 12.67 -2.97
N ASP A 77 1.56 13.46 -2.02
CA ASP A 77 2.25 14.68 -1.56
C ASP A 77 3.44 14.36 -0.65
N THR A 78 3.44 13.20 0.00
CA THR A 78 4.53 12.77 0.91
C THR A 78 5.63 11.99 0.18
N LEU A 79 5.26 11.13 -0.79
CA LEU A 79 6.22 10.26 -1.45
C LEU A 79 7.08 11.00 -2.48
N PRO A 80 8.41 10.83 -2.45
CA PRO A 80 9.26 11.17 -3.58
C PRO A 80 8.84 10.38 -4.83
N ALA A 81 8.81 11.02 -5.99
CA ALA A 81 8.40 10.39 -7.26
C ALA A 81 9.16 9.08 -7.58
N LYS A 82 10.43 8.96 -7.15
CA LYS A 82 11.24 7.73 -7.30
C LYS A 82 10.70 6.50 -6.54
N LEU A 83 9.70 6.68 -5.68
CA LEU A 83 9.07 5.61 -4.89
C LEU A 83 7.62 5.34 -5.33
N TYR A 84 7.13 5.98 -6.39
CA TYR A 84 5.74 5.78 -6.83
C TYR A 84 5.50 4.36 -7.37
N ASP A 85 6.45 3.82 -8.12
CA ASP A 85 6.43 2.43 -8.58
C ASP A 85 6.55 1.45 -7.40
N THR A 86 7.32 1.81 -6.38
CA THR A 86 7.47 1.04 -5.13
C THR A 86 6.15 0.99 -4.36
N ALA A 87 5.46 2.13 -4.22
CA ALA A 87 4.14 2.19 -3.61
C ALA A 87 3.13 1.31 -4.37
N TYR A 88 3.10 1.41 -5.70
CA TYR A 88 2.22 0.57 -6.52
C TYR A 88 2.55 -0.92 -6.37
N ALA A 89 3.83 -1.29 -6.36
CA ALA A 89 4.26 -2.67 -6.15
C ALA A 89 3.82 -3.22 -4.77
N LEU A 90 3.88 -2.42 -3.71
CA LEU A 90 3.38 -2.81 -2.39
C LEU A 90 1.86 -3.04 -2.39
N ALA A 91 1.09 -2.16 -3.02
CA ALA A 91 -0.36 -2.35 -3.14
C ALA A 91 -0.70 -3.64 -3.89
N VAL A 92 0.01 -3.91 -5.00
CA VAL A 92 -0.15 -5.15 -5.78
C VAL A 92 0.22 -6.38 -4.95
N GLU A 93 1.30 -6.33 -4.17
CA GLU A 93 1.74 -7.46 -3.33
C GLU A 93 0.70 -7.81 -2.27
N VAL A 94 0.13 -6.79 -1.62
CA VAL A 94 -0.91 -6.97 -0.61
C VAL A 94 -2.20 -7.52 -1.24
N ALA A 95 -2.66 -6.93 -2.35
CA ALA A 95 -3.89 -7.34 -3.03
C ALA A 95 -3.78 -8.72 -3.72
N SER A 96 -2.58 -9.13 -4.16
CA SER A 96 -2.41 -10.40 -4.87
C SER A 96 -2.27 -11.61 -3.94
N ALA A 97 -2.08 -11.38 -2.65
CA ALA A 97 -1.61 -12.44 -1.77
C ALA A 97 -2.68 -13.47 -1.35
N ASP A 98 -3.97 -13.16 -1.58
CA ASP A 98 -5.06 -14.15 -1.47
C ASP A 98 -5.37 -14.84 -2.81
N LEU A 99 -4.48 -14.67 -3.80
CA LEU A 99 -4.44 -15.40 -5.08
C LEU A 99 -5.62 -15.13 -6.03
N SER A 100 -6.43 -14.12 -5.73
CA SER A 100 -7.49 -13.61 -6.59
C SER A 100 -7.74 -12.15 -6.26
N VAL A 101 -7.38 -11.26 -7.19
CA VAL A 101 -7.65 -9.83 -7.04
C VAL A 101 -9.14 -9.57 -7.36
N LYS A 102 -9.89 -9.03 -6.41
CA LYS A 102 -11.30 -8.67 -6.55
C LYS A 102 -11.49 -7.34 -7.27
N ALA A 103 -12.73 -7.07 -7.69
CA ALA A 103 -13.08 -5.84 -8.41
C ALA A 103 -12.74 -4.56 -7.61
N GLU A 104 -12.87 -4.61 -6.29
CA GLU A 104 -12.61 -3.47 -5.40
C GLU A 104 -11.11 -3.18 -5.30
N GLU A 105 -10.27 -4.21 -5.22
CA GLU A 105 -8.82 -4.08 -5.23
C GLU A 105 -8.32 -3.56 -6.59
N LEU A 106 -8.87 -4.06 -7.70
CA LEU A 106 -8.59 -3.52 -9.05
C LEU A 106 -8.95 -2.03 -9.15
N ARG A 107 -10.06 -1.61 -8.51
CA ARG A 107 -10.44 -0.20 -8.45
C ARG A 107 -9.43 0.62 -7.66
N LEU A 108 -9.01 0.14 -6.48
CA LEU A 108 -7.97 0.82 -5.69
C LEU A 108 -6.66 0.95 -6.49
N LEU A 109 -6.20 -0.12 -7.13
CA LEU A 109 -4.99 -0.11 -7.96
C LEU A 109 -5.12 0.90 -9.10
N SER A 110 -6.26 0.97 -9.77
CA SER A 110 -6.50 1.99 -10.80
C SER A 110 -6.40 3.41 -10.24
N LEU A 111 -7.03 3.69 -9.09
CA LEU A 111 -6.99 5.01 -8.46
C LEU A 111 -5.56 5.38 -8.05
N LEU A 112 -4.81 4.45 -7.47
CA LEU A 112 -3.43 4.67 -7.05
C LEU A 112 -2.52 4.95 -8.26
N ARG A 113 -2.63 4.14 -9.33
CA ARG A 113 -1.90 4.35 -10.58
C ARG A 113 -2.16 5.75 -11.12
N ASP A 114 -3.43 6.12 -11.25
CA ASP A 114 -3.83 7.38 -11.87
C ASP A 114 -3.38 8.58 -11.00
N ARG A 115 -3.46 8.45 -9.67
CA ARG A 115 -3.02 9.48 -8.72
C ARG A 115 -1.52 9.70 -8.72
N LEU A 116 -0.74 8.62 -8.88
CA LEU A 116 0.73 8.67 -8.91
C LEU A 116 1.28 8.91 -10.33
N GLY A 117 0.42 8.96 -11.36
CA GLY A 117 0.83 9.20 -12.74
C GLY A 117 1.71 8.11 -13.34
N LEU A 118 1.50 6.84 -12.93
CA LEU A 118 2.28 5.71 -13.42
C LEU A 118 1.85 5.29 -14.82
N ASP A 119 2.83 4.98 -15.67
CA ASP A 119 2.57 4.51 -17.02
C ASP A 119 2.11 3.03 -17.05
N LYS A 120 1.41 2.68 -18.13
CA LYS A 120 0.82 1.34 -18.28
C LYS A 120 1.85 0.21 -18.35
N LEU A 121 3.05 0.46 -18.89
CA LEU A 121 4.07 -0.59 -19.03
C LEU A 121 4.66 -0.94 -17.66
N THR A 122 4.96 0.08 -16.84
CA THR A 122 5.43 -0.10 -15.47
C THR A 122 4.43 -0.88 -14.63
N CYS A 123 3.15 -0.49 -14.64
CA CYS A 123 2.11 -1.21 -13.90
C CYS A 123 1.96 -2.66 -14.36
N ALA A 124 1.90 -2.88 -15.68
CA ALA A 124 1.77 -4.23 -16.24
C ALA A 124 2.95 -5.14 -15.88
N ALA A 125 4.17 -4.60 -15.84
CA ALA A 125 5.36 -5.35 -15.43
C ALA A 125 5.29 -5.78 -13.95
N ILE A 126 4.86 -4.87 -13.07
CA ILE A 126 4.69 -5.13 -11.63
C ILE A 126 3.62 -6.19 -11.40
N GLU A 127 2.44 -6.02 -12.01
CA GLU A 127 1.33 -6.98 -11.91
C GLU A 127 1.74 -8.36 -12.43
N ARG A 128 2.44 -8.40 -13.58
CA ARG A 128 2.91 -9.64 -14.17
C ARG A 128 3.92 -10.35 -13.26
N SER A 129 4.78 -9.59 -12.60
CA SER A 129 5.76 -10.09 -11.63
C SER A 129 5.07 -10.69 -10.40
N ALA A 130 4.03 -10.04 -9.86
CA ALA A 130 3.23 -10.57 -8.77
C ALA A 130 2.51 -11.87 -9.18
N ILE A 131 1.84 -11.89 -10.34
CA ILE A 131 1.20 -13.11 -10.88
C ILE A 131 2.21 -14.27 -10.98
N ALA A 132 3.47 -13.99 -11.35
CA ALA A 132 4.50 -15.02 -11.41
C ALA A 132 4.87 -15.58 -10.02
N ARG A 133 4.97 -14.72 -8.99
CA ARG A 133 5.25 -15.14 -7.60
C ARG A 133 4.12 -15.94 -6.96
N PHE A 134 2.88 -15.55 -7.23
CA PHE A 134 1.68 -16.11 -6.61
C PHE A 134 1.01 -17.23 -7.43
N ARG A 135 1.61 -17.64 -8.57
CA ARG A 135 1.04 -18.69 -9.41
C ARG A 135 0.98 -20.03 -8.65
N LYS A 136 -0.22 -20.62 -8.54
CA LYS A 136 -0.38 -22.02 -8.13
C LYS A 136 -0.02 -22.96 -9.27
N GLY A 137 0.68 -24.05 -8.94
CA GLY A 137 0.88 -25.21 -9.80
C GLY A 137 -0.35 -26.11 -9.83
#